data_AF-A0A286U6U3-F1
#
_entry.id   AF-A0A286U6U3-F1
#
_cell.length_a   1.000
_cell.length_b   1.000
_cell.length_c   1.000
_cell.angle_alpha   90.00
_cell.angle_beta   90.00
_cell.angle_gamma   90.00
#
_symmetry.space_group_name_H-M   'P 1'
#
loop_
_entity.id
_entity.type
_entity.pdbx_description
1 polymer ?
#
loop_
_entity_poly.entity_id
_entity_poly.type
_entity_poly.pdbx_seq_one_letter_code
_entity_poly.pdbx_strand_id
1 'polypeptide(L)'
;MASADETTRQALDQLRLSIDGPESSGSNNVSVNGVNGKTAHSLSPRSSGEHTGADRATLLQKELDRVRQEKDALSTQYQNLVSRLNNMRTTLGNKLKQDAEELDRREQAIQQLTAQNEDLTASIEALQSEIVTSNAEAERASKELEVMRSRAYEDTSQEALVRERELRDLQVELERCRMERDEWEREALEGRVGLDEARTAAENYRRDLEIEQEKGERTKMELEAEREKTVNLQSVLEDFQNAKDHELRQAVKDRDAQLTQVTQSLAEYKHRAHTAELQLEENSTNSSRTADLEKEVKEKNLLIGKLRHEAVILNEHLTEALRRLRKNQTDNNVDRRLVTNVLLSFLTTPRADSKRFEMLSLLATILSWNDGEREKAGLQRAGGPSASTSWSRTSVSGPSGKGKGAAELDTSDETESFSQRWVEFLLRESSTEGISNSADGPSSSSPTTSLAPSRTNLSITSLPSSPLLSTTSSPGQAPRMLRLASMSAAGSNCL
;
A
#
# COMPACT_ATOMS: atom_id res chain seq x y z
N MET A 1 15.55 91.55 -43.18
CA MET A 1 16.10 92.25 -44.36
C MET A 1 15.46 93.63 -44.41
N ALA A 2 16.20 94.67 -44.02
CA ALA A 2 15.70 96.06 -43.95
C ALA A 2 16.85 97.08 -44.12
N SER A 3 17.84 96.73 -44.95
CA SER A 3 19.10 97.49 -45.14
C SER A 3 19.65 97.32 -46.57
N ALA A 4 18.82 96.89 -47.51
CA ALA A 4 19.20 96.58 -48.90
C ALA A 4 18.44 97.46 -49.92
N ASP A 5 17.25 97.96 -49.58
CA ASP A 5 16.51 98.97 -50.35
C ASP A 5 17.02 100.42 -50.12
N GLU A 6 17.92 100.61 -49.16
CA GLU A 6 18.54 101.89 -48.85
C GLU A 6 19.59 102.28 -49.92
N THR A 7 20.38 101.30 -50.36
CA THR A 7 21.51 101.50 -51.28
C THR A 7 21.09 101.62 -52.74
N THR A 8 19.97 101.03 -53.14
CA THR A 8 19.41 101.18 -54.49
C THR A 8 18.78 102.57 -54.70
N ARG A 9 18.26 103.20 -53.63
CA ARG A 9 17.77 104.59 -53.67
C ARG A 9 18.89 105.62 -53.81
N GLN A 10 20.03 105.43 -53.15
CA GLN A 10 21.16 106.37 -53.21
C GLN A 10 21.86 106.44 -54.58
N ALA A 11 21.57 105.55 -55.51
CA ALA A 11 22.16 105.53 -56.85
C ALA A 11 21.45 106.43 -57.89
N LEU A 12 20.27 106.98 -57.58
CA LEU A 12 19.42 107.70 -58.55
C LEU A 12 19.49 109.23 -58.48
N ASP A 13 20.09 109.82 -57.44
CA ASP A 13 20.03 111.26 -57.16
C ASP A 13 21.10 112.13 -57.87
N GLN A 14 22.01 111.56 -58.68
CA GLN A 14 23.14 112.31 -59.28
C GLN A 14 22.99 112.74 -60.75
N LEU A 15 21.77 112.83 -61.30
CA LEU A 15 21.61 113.25 -62.71
C LEU A 15 20.43 114.19 -63.01
N ARG A 16 20.17 115.18 -62.14
CA ARG A 16 19.25 116.28 -62.49
C ARG A 16 19.49 117.61 -61.74
N LEU A 17 20.44 118.43 -62.18
CA LEU A 17 20.48 119.85 -61.81
C LEU A 17 21.19 120.77 -62.81
N SER A 18 20.43 121.36 -63.74
CA SER A 18 20.67 122.71 -64.30
C SER A 18 19.47 123.10 -65.17
N ILE A 19 18.57 123.96 -64.67
CA ILE A 19 17.53 124.58 -65.48
C ILE A 19 17.10 125.93 -64.87
N ASP A 20 17.37 127.00 -65.61
CA ASP A 20 16.90 128.40 -65.55
C ASP A 20 17.73 129.13 -66.63
N GLY A 21 17.27 130.12 -67.42
CA GLY A 21 16.08 130.96 -67.34
C GLY A 21 16.49 132.44 -67.19
N PRO A 22 15.78 133.46 -67.75
CA PRO A 22 14.62 133.45 -68.65
C PRO A 22 14.84 134.34 -69.92
N GLU A 23 13.78 134.99 -70.45
CA GLU A 23 13.71 135.58 -71.81
C GLU A 23 13.87 137.12 -71.93
N SER A 24 14.02 137.56 -73.20
CA SER A 24 13.31 138.68 -73.86
C SER A 24 13.95 140.08 -73.97
N SER A 25 13.42 140.86 -74.94
CA SER A 25 13.67 142.29 -75.26
C SER A 25 15.07 142.63 -75.82
N GLY A 26 15.26 143.15 -77.05
CA GLY A 26 14.33 143.35 -78.17
C GLY A 26 13.88 144.81 -78.40
N SER A 27 14.56 145.55 -79.29
CA SER A 27 13.98 146.69 -80.03
C SER A 27 14.87 147.16 -81.21
N ASN A 28 14.25 147.28 -82.40
CA ASN A 28 14.35 148.31 -83.47
C ASN A 28 15.52 149.33 -83.46
N ASN A 29 16.01 149.85 -84.60
CA ASN A 29 15.16 150.52 -85.61
C ASN A 29 15.80 150.73 -87.02
N VAL A 30 15.04 151.37 -87.93
CA VAL A 30 15.22 151.47 -89.40
C VAL A 30 15.81 152.80 -89.88
N SER A 31 16.64 152.79 -90.95
CA SER A 31 16.77 153.78 -92.04
C SER A 31 17.71 153.23 -93.13
N VAL A 32 17.53 153.28 -94.47
CA VAL A 32 16.75 154.12 -95.43
C VAL A 32 17.43 155.44 -95.84
N ASN A 33 18.21 155.40 -96.94
CA ASN A 33 18.45 156.41 -98.00
C ASN A 33 19.74 156.07 -98.79
N GLY A 34 20.00 156.58 -100.00
CA GLY A 34 19.16 157.43 -100.87
C GLY A 34 19.93 158.44 -101.72
N VAL A 35 20.21 158.09 -102.99
CA VAL A 35 20.45 158.96 -104.18
C VAL A 35 21.25 160.28 -104.05
N ASN A 36 22.48 160.31 -104.60
CA ASN A 36 22.99 161.33 -105.55
C ASN A 36 24.40 160.91 -106.05
N GLY A 37 24.94 161.36 -107.19
CA GLY A 37 24.36 162.17 -108.27
C GLY A 37 25.23 163.36 -108.69
N LYS A 38 25.57 163.47 -110.01
CA LYS A 38 26.22 164.63 -110.69
C LYS A 38 27.70 164.88 -110.29
N THR A 39 28.56 165.55 -111.07
CA THR A 39 28.57 166.09 -112.46
C THR A 39 30.03 166.06 -112.95
N ALA A 40 30.35 165.57 -114.16
CA ALA A 40 30.49 166.33 -115.40
C ALA A 40 31.30 167.65 -115.31
N HIS A 41 32.38 167.75 -116.08
CA HIS A 41 32.84 169.00 -116.67
C HIS A 41 33.38 168.75 -118.09
N SER A 42 32.93 169.57 -119.04
CA SER A 42 33.39 169.60 -120.43
C SER A 42 34.00 170.97 -120.72
N LEU A 43 35.15 171.00 -121.39
CA LEU A 43 35.58 172.15 -122.19
C LEU A 43 36.34 171.67 -123.44
N SER A 44 35.61 171.67 -124.57
CA SER A 44 36.14 172.04 -125.89
C SER A 44 36.13 173.60 -125.99
N PRO A 45 36.31 174.29 -127.15
CA PRO A 45 36.48 173.81 -128.53
C PRO A 45 37.39 174.64 -129.49
N ARG A 46 37.55 174.12 -130.74
CA ARG A 46 37.56 174.85 -132.05
C ARG A 46 38.60 175.96 -132.32
N SER A 47 38.80 176.43 -133.56
CA SER A 47 38.83 175.81 -134.92
C SER A 47 39.23 176.90 -135.94
N SER A 48 39.53 176.52 -137.20
CA SER A 48 39.33 177.30 -138.46
C SER A 48 39.91 178.72 -138.59
N GLY A 49 40.58 179.13 -139.67
CA GLY A 49 40.94 178.44 -140.93
C GLY A 49 40.22 178.99 -142.17
N GLU A 50 40.87 179.93 -142.86
CA GLU A 50 40.62 180.33 -144.27
C GLU A 50 41.99 180.42 -144.97
N HIS A 51 42.27 180.00 -146.22
CA HIS A 51 41.53 179.71 -147.46
C HIS A 51 41.57 180.74 -148.60
N THR A 52 42.80 181.00 -149.12
CA THR A 52 43.05 181.14 -150.57
C THR A 52 44.39 180.44 -150.91
N GLY A 53 44.51 179.54 -151.89
CA GLY A 53 43.48 179.03 -152.80
C GLY A 53 43.90 177.82 -153.65
N ALA A 54 44.59 176.82 -153.07
CA ALA A 54 44.99 175.59 -153.79
C ALA A 54 44.93 174.27 -152.98
N ASP A 55 44.80 174.32 -151.64
CA ASP A 55 45.30 173.25 -150.76
C ASP A 55 44.19 172.61 -149.87
N ARG A 56 42.99 172.39 -150.43
CA ARG A 56 41.79 171.98 -149.66
C ARG A 56 41.50 170.48 -149.67
N ALA A 57 42.11 169.70 -150.57
CA ALA A 57 41.77 168.29 -150.77
C ALA A 57 42.48 167.33 -149.80
N THR A 58 43.69 167.67 -149.33
CA THR A 58 44.59 166.77 -148.59
C THR A 58 44.26 166.63 -147.10
N LEU A 59 43.64 167.65 -146.51
CA LEU A 59 43.35 167.69 -145.06
C LEU A 59 42.10 166.88 -144.67
N LEU A 60 41.03 166.94 -145.48
CA LEU A 60 39.77 166.21 -145.22
C LEU A 60 39.98 164.68 -145.16
N GLN A 61 40.95 164.16 -145.92
CA GLN A 61 41.29 162.73 -145.90
C GLN A 61 41.79 162.28 -144.52
N LYS A 62 42.66 163.07 -143.88
CA LYS A 62 43.23 162.75 -142.55
C LYS A 62 42.19 162.80 -141.44
N GLU A 63 41.21 163.69 -141.56
CA GLU A 63 40.15 163.86 -140.56
C GLU A 63 39.15 162.70 -140.60
N LEU A 64 38.86 162.17 -141.80
CA LEU A 64 38.05 160.95 -141.99
C LEU A 64 38.69 159.72 -141.34
N ASP A 65 39.99 159.52 -141.53
CA ASP A 65 40.70 158.35 -141.01
C ASP A 65 40.89 158.41 -139.49
N ARG A 66 40.99 159.62 -138.90
CA ARG A 66 40.94 159.79 -137.43
C ARG A 66 39.62 159.28 -136.85
N VAL A 67 38.48 159.69 -137.41
CA VAL A 67 37.15 159.29 -136.90
C VAL A 67 36.94 157.77 -137.04
N ARG A 68 37.51 157.14 -138.08
CA ARG A 68 37.53 155.67 -138.20
C ARG A 68 38.32 155.01 -137.07
N GLN A 69 39.53 155.48 -136.77
CA GLN A 69 40.34 154.94 -135.67
C GLN A 69 39.64 155.08 -134.31
N GLU A 70 38.98 156.21 -134.04
CA GLU A 70 38.20 156.41 -132.81
C GLU A 70 36.98 155.48 -132.75
N LYS A 71 36.29 155.24 -133.87
CA LYS A 71 35.18 154.28 -133.97
C LYS A 71 35.65 152.84 -133.75
N ASP A 72 36.77 152.44 -134.33
CA ASP A 72 37.28 151.07 -134.23
C ASP A 72 37.89 150.80 -132.82
N ALA A 73 38.43 151.82 -132.16
CA ALA A 73 38.77 151.78 -130.74
C ALA A 73 37.53 151.58 -129.85
N LEU A 74 36.41 152.24 -130.15
CA LEU A 74 35.14 152.03 -129.44
C LEU A 74 34.51 150.65 -129.75
N SER A 75 34.59 150.17 -131.00
CA SER A 75 34.12 148.82 -131.35
C SER A 75 34.92 147.76 -130.61
N THR A 76 36.26 147.85 -130.62
CA THR A 76 37.11 146.90 -129.90
C THR A 76 36.92 146.97 -128.38
N GLN A 77 36.59 148.13 -127.80
CA GLN A 77 36.14 148.20 -126.40
C GLN A 77 34.80 147.48 -126.18
N TYR A 78 33.83 147.63 -127.08
CA TYR A 78 32.54 146.94 -127.01
C TYR A 78 32.68 145.41 -127.18
N GLN A 79 33.47 144.96 -128.17
CA GLN A 79 33.83 143.55 -128.33
C GLN A 79 34.57 143.01 -127.10
N ASN A 80 35.48 143.77 -126.48
CA ASN A 80 36.15 143.36 -125.24
C ASN A 80 35.18 143.29 -124.05
N LEU A 81 34.21 144.20 -123.95
CA LEU A 81 33.19 144.15 -122.90
C LEU A 81 32.26 142.94 -123.07
N VAL A 82 31.80 142.68 -124.30
CA VAL A 82 30.98 141.49 -124.64
C VAL A 82 31.78 140.20 -124.44
N SER A 83 33.07 140.18 -124.79
CA SER A 83 34.00 139.08 -124.50
C SER A 83 34.11 138.82 -123.00
N ARG A 84 34.33 139.86 -122.18
CA ARG A 84 34.35 139.74 -120.71
C ARG A 84 33.01 139.31 -120.14
N LEU A 85 31.88 139.80 -120.66
CA LEU A 85 30.55 139.45 -120.19
C LEU A 85 30.21 138.00 -120.57
N ASN A 86 30.59 137.55 -121.76
CA ASN A 86 30.46 136.15 -122.16
C ASN A 86 31.39 135.23 -121.35
N ASN A 87 32.64 135.63 -121.09
CA ASN A 87 33.55 134.89 -120.21
C ASN A 87 33.06 134.86 -118.76
N MET A 88 32.50 135.95 -118.24
CA MET A 88 31.84 135.94 -116.92
C MET A 88 30.60 135.02 -116.94
N ARG A 89 29.79 135.03 -118.00
CA ARG A 89 28.65 134.11 -118.15
C ARG A 89 29.10 132.64 -118.20
N THR A 90 30.15 132.29 -118.93
CA THR A 90 30.64 130.90 -118.99
C THR A 90 31.37 130.50 -117.72
N THR A 91 32.22 131.36 -117.13
CA THR A 91 32.88 131.07 -115.85
C THR A 91 31.87 130.97 -114.71
N LEU A 92 30.89 131.88 -114.62
CA LEU A 92 29.86 131.86 -113.58
C LEU A 92 28.84 130.73 -113.82
N GLY A 93 28.49 130.44 -115.07
CA GLY A 93 27.64 129.29 -115.41
C GLY A 93 28.32 127.95 -115.09
N ASN A 94 29.61 127.82 -115.38
CA ASN A 94 30.40 126.65 -115.01
C ASN A 94 30.58 126.56 -113.48
N LYS A 95 30.78 127.68 -112.78
CA LYS A 95 30.81 127.71 -111.31
C LYS A 95 29.47 127.31 -110.71
N LEU A 96 28.35 127.95 -111.09
CA LEU A 96 27.02 127.60 -110.60
C LEU A 96 26.66 126.13 -110.91
N LYS A 97 27.11 125.58 -112.03
CA LYS A 97 26.97 124.14 -112.30
C LYS A 97 27.86 123.30 -111.39
N GLN A 98 29.13 123.66 -111.21
CA GLN A 98 30.06 122.97 -110.30
C GLN A 98 29.57 123.02 -108.84
N ASP A 99 29.09 124.18 -108.39
CA ASP A 99 28.55 124.44 -107.06
C ASP A 99 27.23 123.67 -106.85
N ALA A 100 26.39 123.54 -107.89
CA ALA A 100 25.18 122.70 -107.85
C ALA A 100 25.50 121.20 -107.83
N GLU A 101 26.44 120.72 -108.65
CA GLU A 101 26.92 119.33 -108.59
C GLU A 101 27.62 119.02 -107.26
N GLU A 102 28.29 120.00 -106.65
CA GLU A 102 28.97 119.86 -105.37
C GLU A 102 27.99 119.94 -104.18
N LEU A 103 26.91 120.71 -104.30
CA LEU A 103 25.75 120.61 -103.41
C LEU A 103 25.10 119.24 -103.54
N ASP A 104 24.84 118.74 -104.75
CA ASP A 104 24.24 117.42 -104.99
C ASP A 104 25.11 116.27 -104.41
N ARG A 105 26.44 116.31 -104.59
CA ARG A 105 27.36 115.37 -103.91
C ARG A 105 27.27 115.45 -102.38
N ARG A 106 27.11 116.64 -101.81
CA ARG A 106 26.98 116.83 -100.35
C ARG A 106 25.62 116.41 -99.83
N GLU A 107 24.56 116.67 -100.60
CA GLU A 107 23.19 116.21 -100.34
C GLU A 107 23.15 114.67 -100.32
N GLN A 108 23.76 114.02 -101.32
CA GLN A 108 23.90 112.56 -101.39
C GLN A 108 24.77 112.01 -100.24
N ALA A 109 25.87 112.68 -99.88
CA ALA A 109 26.69 112.29 -98.74
C ALA A 109 25.97 112.48 -97.39
N ILE A 110 25.16 113.53 -97.24
CA ILE A 110 24.30 113.75 -96.08
C ILE A 110 23.23 112.67 -96.02
N GLN A 111 22.54 112.37 -97.12
CA GLN A 111 21.55 111.28 -97.19
C GLN A 111 22.16 109.91 -96.86
N GLN A 112 23.38 109.64 -97.33
CA GLN A 112 24.10 108.42 -96.98
C GLN A 112 24.48 108.38 -95.49
N LEU A 113 24.92 109.51 -94.93
CA LEU A 113 25.27 109.61 -93.51
C LEU A 113 24.04 109.60 -92.60
N THR A 114 22.89 110.14 -93.00
CA THR A 114 21.64 110.05 -92.23
C THR A 114 21.10 108.62 -92.28
N ALA A 115 21.07 107.98 -93.46
CA ALA A 115 20.71 106.56 -93.57
C ALA A 115 21.63 105.67 -92.71
N GLN A 116 22.95 105.91 -92.72
CA GLN A 116 23.89 105.19 -91.85
C GLN A 116 23.68 105.48 -90.36
N ASN A 117 23.29 106.69 -89.96
CA ASN A 117 22.92 106.97 -88.57
C ASN A 117 21.59 106.31 -88.19
N GLU A 118 20.60 106.28 -89.09
CA GLU A 118 19.32 105.60 -88.89
C GLU A 118 19.52 104.08 -88.76
N ASP A 119 20.29 103.46 -89.66
CA ASP A 119 20.70 102.04 -89.59
C ASP A 119 21.45 101.73 -88.27
N LEU A 120 22.41 102.59 -87.88
CA LEU A 120 23.16 102.42 -86.63
C LEU A 120 22.26 102.59 -85.40
N THR A 121 21.39 103.60 -85.37
CA THR A 121 20.44 103.81 -84.27
C THR A 121 19.47 102.63 -84.17
N ALA A 122 18.90 102.16 -85.27
CA ALA A 122 18.04 100.97 -85.29
C ALA A 122 18.79 99.72 -84.81
N SER A 123 20.07 99.55 -85.16
CA SER A 123 20.90 98.44 -84.65
C SER A 123 21.19 98.55 -83.15
N ILE A 124 21.39 99.78 -82.64
CA ILE A 124 21.61 100.05 -81.22
C ILE A 124 20.32 99.82 -80.43
N GLU A 125 19.16 100.27 -80.92
CA GLU A 125 17.85 100.02 -80.31
C GLU A 125 17.51 98.52 -80.29
N ALA A 126 17.79 97.81 -81.40
CA ALA A 126 17.63 96.36 -81.46
C ALA A 126 18.52 95.65 -80.43
N LEU A 127 19.83 95.95 -80.39
CA LEU A 127 20.77 95.37 -79.43
C LEU A 127 20.42 95.75 -77.97
N GLN A 128 19.94 96.96 -77.70
CA GLN A 128 19.45 97.34 -76.38
C GLN A 128 18.21 96.53 -75.99
N SER A 129 17.27 96.33 -76.92
CA SER A 129 16.09 95.48 -76.67
C SER A 129 16.47 94.03 -76.38
N GLU A 130 17.44 93.47 -77.12
CA GLU A 130 17.95 92.12 -76.94
C GLU A 130 18.70 91.94 -75.61
N ILE A 131 19.50 92.94 -75.22
CA ILE A 131 20.14 92.98 -73.89
C ILE A 131 19.09 93.04 -72.78
N VAL A 132 18.01 93.81 -72.94
CA VAL A 132 16.92 93.90 -71.95
C VAL A 132 16.13 92.59 -71.86
N THR A 133 15.79 91.94 -72.98
CA THR A 133 15.10 90.64 -72.95
C THR A 133 16.00 89.54 -72.38
N SER A 134 17.26 89.47 -72.82
CA SER A 134 18.25 88.50 -72.34
C SER A 134 18.52 88.65 -70.84
N ASN A 135 18.67 89.88 -70.32
CA ASN A 135 18.82 90.11 -68.89
C ASN A 135 17.55 89.75 -68.11
N ALA A 136 16.36 90.06 -68.64
CA ALA A 136 15.10 89.64 -68.02
C ALA A 136 14.89 88.11 -68.04
N GLU A 137 15.42 87.40 -69.03
CA GLU A 137 15.44 85.93 -69.09
C GLU A 137 16.45 85.33 -68.12
N ALA A 138 17.66 85.91 -68.01
CA ALA A 138 18.64 85.55 -66.99
C ALA A 138 18.11 85.77 -65.56
N GLU A 139 17.36 86.85 -65.32
CA GLU A 139 16.67 87.09 -64.05
C GLU A 139 15.55 86.06 -63.77
N ARG A 140 14.82 85.58 -64.78
CA ARG A 140 13.84 84.50 -64.59
C ARG A 140 14.52 83.18 -64.29
N ALA A 141 15.49 82.78 -65.11
CA ALA A 141 16.24 81.53 -64.95
C ALA A 141 16.98 81.46 -63.60
N SER A 142 17.55 82.56 -63.12
CA SER A 142 18.19 82.60 -61.79
C SER A 142 17.19 82.51 -60.64
N LYS A 143 16.00 83.13 -60.75
CA LYS A 143 14.91 82.98 -59.76
C LYS A 143 14.34 81.56 -59.75
N GLU A 144 14.16 80.95 -60.91
CA GLU A 144 13.73 79.55 -61.05
C GLU A 144 14.78 78.58 -60.47
N LEU A 145 16.07 78.80 -60.75
CA LEU A 145 17.15 78.02 -60.14
C LEU A 145 17.21 78.17 -58.63
N GLU A 146 16.95 79.36 -58.08
CA GLU A 146 16.92 79.57 -56.64
C GLU A 146 15.70 78.91 -55.98
N VAL A 147 14.51 78.98 -56.59
CA VAL A 147 13.32 78.24 -56.14
C VAL A 147 13.53 76.72 -56.21
N MET A 148 14.18 76.21 -57.26
CA MET A 148 14.50 74.79 -57.37
C MET A 148 15.58 74.35 -56.37
N ARG A 149 16.52 75.23 -56.01
CA ARG A 149 17.50 74.98 -54.94
C ARG A 149 16.86 75.01 -53.56
N SER A 150 16.10 76.05 -53.22
CA SER A 150 15.44 76.17 -51.92
C SER A 150 14.51 74.97 -51.70
N ARG A 151 13.73 74.60 -52.71
CA ARG A 151 12.92 73.39 -52.69
C ARG A 151 13.77 72.13 -52.52
N ALA A 152 14.85 71.96 -53.27
CA ALA A 152 15.71 70.77 -53.12
C ALA A 152 16.32 70.66 -51.71
N TYR A 153 16.68 71.79 -51.08
CA TYR A 153 17.13 71.80 -49.68
C TYR A 153 15.98 71.51 -48.70
N GLU A 154 14.79 72.07 -48.92
CA GLU A 154 13.59 71.80 -48.11
C GLU A 154 13.18 70.33 -48.20
N ASP A 155 12.99 69.78 -49.40
CA ASP A 155 12.65 68.37 -49.65
C ASP A 155 13.71 67.46 -49.02
N THR A 156 15.02 67.74 -49.18
CA THR A 156 16.12 66.99 -48.53
C THR A 156 16.06 67.08 -47.00
N SER A 157 15.75 68.24 -46.43
CA SER A 157 15.66 68.43 -44.98
C SER A 157 14.46 67.71 -44.37
N GLN A 158 13.33 67.67 -45.10
CA GLN A 158 12.14 66.92 -44.71
C GLN A 158 12.39 65.41 -44.78
N GLU A 159 13.02 64.93 -45.86
CA GLU A 159 13.39 63.52 -46.00
C GLU A 159 14.37 63.06 -44.92
N ALA A 160 15.34 63.92 -44.55
CA ALA A 160 16.24 63.67 -43.43
C ALA A 160 15.50 63.61 -42.09
N LEU A 161 14.59 64.54 -41.81
CA LEU A 161 13.77 64.55 -40.59
C LEU A 161 12.79 63.36 -40.51
N VAL A 162 12.29 62.86 -41.64
CA VAL A 162 11.47 61.65 -41.70
C VAL A 162 12.32 60.42 -41.36
N ARG A 163 13.47 60.23 -42.02
CA ARG A 163 14.39 59.12 -41.70
C ARG A 163 14.89 59.16 -40.25
N GLU A 164 15.14 60.36 -39.70
CA GLU A 164 15.58 60.51 -38.31
C GLU A 164 14.45 60.22 -37.29
N ARG A 165 13.18 60.20 -37.72
CA ARG A 165 12.06 59.68 -36.91
C ARG A 165 11.95 58.17 -37.06
N GLU A 166 11.91 57.66 -38.30
CA GLU A 166 11.88 56.23 -38.60
C GLU A 166 13.00 55.46 -37.88
N LEU A 167 14.22 56.00 -37.86
CA LEU A 167 15.35 55.42 -37.13
C LEU A 167 15.17 55.40 -35.61
N ARG A 168 14.49 56.40 -35.02
CA ARG A 168 14.17 56.41 -33.58
C ARG A 168 13.04 55.45 -33.26
N ASP A 169 12.00 55.41 -34.08
CA ASP A 169 10.85 54.53 -33.89
C ASP A 169 11.32 53.06 -33.99
N LEU A 170 12.14 52.73 -34.99
CA LEU A 170 12.79 51.41 -35.11
C LEU A 170 13.77 51.09 -33.96
N GLN A 171 14.44 52.09 -33.38
CA GLN A 171 15.27 51.89 -32.18
C GLN A 171 14.41 51.55 -30.95
N VAL A 172 13.29 52.26 -30.74
CA VAL A 172 12.33 51.98 -29.66
C VAL A 172 11.68 50.61 -29.84
N GLU A 173 11.33 50.22 -31.07
CA GLU A 173 10.82 48.87 -31.35
C GLU A 173 11.88 47.79 -31.11
N LEU A 174 13.13 48.01 -31.51
CA LEU A 174 14.26 47.10 -31.24
C LEU A 174 14.50 46.93 -29.73
N GLU A 175 14.42 48.01 -28.96
CA GLU A 175 14.56 47.98 -27.51
C GLU A 175 13.37 47.29 -26.84
N ARG A 176 12.13 47.55 -27.26
CA ARG A 176 10.94 46.81 -26.80
C ARG A 176 11.09 45.30 -27.04
N CYS A 177 11.45 44.90 -28.27
CA CYS A 177 11.63 43.48 -28.62
C CYS A 177 12.78 42.82 -27.84
N ARG A 178 13.82 43.57 -27.43
CA ARG A 178 14.87 43.07 -26.53
C ARG A 178 14.35 42.87 -25.11
N MET A 179 13.63 43.85 -24.56
CA MET A 179 13.03 43.74 -23.23
C MET A 179 12.03 42.59 -23.15
N GLU A 180 11.19 42.40 -24.17
CA GLU A 180 10.26 41.28 -24.28
C GLU A 180 10.98 39.93 -24.37
N ARG A 181 12.08 39.83 -25.15
CA ARG A 181 12.93 38.63 -25.14
C ARG A 181 13.52 38.36 -23.75
N ASP A 182 14.06 39.37 -23.09
CA ASP A 182 14.71 39.25 -21.76
C ASP A 182 13.69 39.00 -20.63
N GLU A 183 12.40 39.15 -20.93
CA GLU A 183 11.26 38.71 -20.12
C GLU A 183 10.93 37.24 -20.37
N TRP A 184 10.72 36.84 -21.63
CA TRP A 184 10.48 35.43 -21.98
C TRP A 184 11.66 34.50 -21.59
N GLU A 185 12.91 34.96 -21.70
CA GLU A 185 14.09 34.21 -21.22
C GLU A 185 14.07 34.04 -19.69
N ARG A 186 13.59 35.05 -18.95
CA ARG A 186 13.45 35.00 -17.48
C ARG A 186 12.34 34.04 -17.05
N GLU A 187 11.16 34.14 -17.66
CA GLU A 187 10.04 33.22 -17.41
C GLU A 187 10.41 31.77 -17.75
N ALA A 188 11.14 31.54 -18.86
CA ALA A 188 11.62 30.22 -19.24
C ALA A 188 12.68 29.67 -18.26
N LEU A 189 13.53 30.53 -17.69
CA LEU A 189 14.48 30.14 -16.65
C LEU A 189 13.79 29.82 -15.32
N GLU A 190 12.85 30.66 -14.88
CA GLU A 190 12.06 30.45 -13.66
C GLU A 190 11.19 29.19 -13.77
N GLY A 191 10.51 29.00 -14.91
CA GLY A 191 9.75 27.80 -15.21
C GLY A 191 10.62 26.53 -15.23
N ARG A 192 11.87 26.60 -15.71
CA ARG A 192 12.80 25.46 -15.62
C ARG A 192 13.23 25.18 -14.19
N VAL A 193 13.52 26.20 -13.38
CA VAL A 193 13.84 26.03 -11.96
C VAL A 193 12.67 25.38 -11.22
N GLY A 194 11.44 25.85 -11.42
CA GLY A 194 10.24 25.24 -10.84
C GLY A 194 10.01 23.79 -11.28
N LEU A 195 10.37 23.43 -12.52
CA LEU A 195 10.34 22.04 -13.00
C LEU A 195 11.42 21.17 -12.35
N ASP A 196 12.64 21.68 -12.17
CA ASP A 196 13.74 20.96 -11.49
C ASP A 196 13.45 20.79 -9.97
N GLU A 197 12.84 21.79 -9.33
CA GLU A 197 12.35 21.73 -7.95
C GLU A 197 11.20 20.72 -7.80
N ALA A 198 10.17 20.80 -8.65
CA ALA A 198 9.05 19.85 -8.63
C ALA A 198 9.53 18.40 -8.91
N ARG A 199 10.52 18.23 -9.81
CA ARG A 199 11.14 16.93 -10.09
C ARG A 199 11.90 16.40 -8.88
N THR A 200 12.77 17.21 -8.25
CA THR A 200 13.54 16.76 -7.08
C THR A 200 12.65 16.45 -5.89
N ALA A 201 11.56 17.20 -5.69
CA ALA A 201 10.52 16.88 -4.72
C ALA A 201 9.83 15.52 -5.04
N ALA A 202 9.45 15.28 -6.31
CA ALA A 202 8.84 14.01 -6.73
C ALA A 202 9.79 12.81 -6.56
N GLU A 203 11.08 12.98 -6.87
CA GLU A 203 12.09 11.95 -6.63
C GLU A 203 12.29 11.68 -5.12
N ASN A 204 12.17 12.69 -4.25
CA ASN A 204 12.25 12.52 -2.80
C ASN A 204 11.01 11.79 -2.25
N TYR A 205 9.80 12.23 -2.60
CA TYR A 205 8.57 11.53 -2.20
C TYR A 205 8.53 10.07 -2.67
N ARG A 206 9.15 9.75 -3.82
CA ARG A 206 9.33 8.37 -4.27
C ARG A 206 10.25 7.58 -3.32
N ARG A 207 11.40 8.14 -2.93
CA ARG A 207 12.34 7.50 -1.98
C ARG A 207 11.70 7.30 -0.61
N ASP A 208 10.95 8.28 -0.13
CA ASP A 208 10.22 8.19 1.14
C ASP A 208 9.15 7.09 1.08
N LEU A 209 8.41 6.99 -0.03
CA LEU A 209 7.44 5.91 -0.25
C LEU A 209 8.09 4.53 -0.30
N GLU A 210 9.24 4.38 -0.98
CA GLU A 210 10.03 3.14 -0.99
C GLU A 210 10.47 2.76 0.44
N ILE A 211 10.97 3.73 1.22
CA ILE A 211 11.39 3.52 2.62
C ILE A 211 10.22 3.11 3.52
N GLU A 212 9.04 3.73 3.40
CA GLU A 212 7.86 3.34 4.17
C GLU A 212 7.28 1.99 3.73
N GLN A 213 7.37 1.64 2.44
CA GLN A 213 7.02 0.30 1.96
C GLN A 213 7.93 -0.77 2.59
N GLU A 214 9.25 -0.59 2.56
CA GLU A 214 10.16 -1.55 3.21
C GLU A 214 9.94 -1.65 4.73
N LYS A 215 9.59 -0.55 5.42
CA LYS A 215 9.22 -0.58 6.85
C LYS A 215 7.92 -1.35 7.08
N GLY A 216 6.93 -1.17 6.21
CA GLY A 216 5.68 -1.93 6.23
C GLY A 216 5.90 -3.42 6.01
N GLU A 217 6.80 -3.80 5.10
CA GLU A 217 7.16 -5.19 4.88
C GLU A 217 7.93 -5.79 6.06
N ARG A 218 8.93 -5.10 6.62
CA ARG A 218 9.67 -5.55 7.81
C ARG A 218 8.76 -5.78 9.01
N THR A 219 7.92 -4.80 9.35
CA THR A 219 6.97 -4.92 10.48
C THR A 219 5.91 -5.99 10.25
N LYS A 220 5.51 -6.24 8.99
CA LYS A 220 4.65 -7.38 8.62
C LYS A 220 5.37 -8.72 8.84
N MET A 221 6.62 -8.87 8.41
CA MET A 221 7.42 -10.09 8.63
C MET A 221 7.64 -10.37 10.13
N GLU A 222 7.91 -9.33 10.92
CA GLU A 222 8.02 -9.43 12.38
C GLU A 222 6.69 -9.89 13.02
N LEU A 223 5.56 -9.32 12.59
CA LEU A 223 4.22 -9.73 13.04
C LEU A 223 3.87 -11.17 12.62
N GLU A 224 4.29 -11.62 11.45
CA GLU A 224 4.10 -13.00 10.98
C GLU A 224 4.97 -13.99 11.78
N ALA A 225 6.22 -13.62 12.08
CA ALA A 225 7.10 -14.42 12.95
C ALA A 225 6.61 -14.50 14.41
N GLU A 226 6.08 -13.41 14.99
CA GLU A 226 5.46 -13.46 16.32
C GLU A 226 4.17 -14.27 16.31
N ARG A 227 3.34 -14.19 15.26
CA ARG A 227 2.18 -15.06 15.09
C ARG A 227 2.57 -16.53 15.08
N GLU A 228 3.59 -16.91 14.31
CA GLU A 228 4.09 -18.29 14.28
C GLU A 228 4.54 -18.75 15.68
N LYS A 229 5.28 -17.92 16.43
CA LYS A 229 5.67 -18.20 17.82
C LYS A 229 4.45 -18.39 18.73
N THR A 230 3.40 -17.57 18.61
CA THR A 230 2.18 -17.73 19.41
C THR A 230 1.41 -19.00 19.07
N VAL A 231 1.34 -19.40 17.80
CA VAL A 231 0.71 -20.67 17.37
C VAL A 231 1.52 -21.87 17.87
N ASN A 232 2.85 -21.83 17.75
CA ASN A 232 3.74 -22.87 18.25
C ASN A 232 3.63 -23.01 19.78
N LEU A 233 3.57 -21.89 20.52
CA LEU A 233 3.34 -21.89 21.97
C LEU A 233 1.95 -22.43 22.34
N GLN A 234 0.90 -22.07 21.59
CA GLN A 234 -0.44 -22.60 21.79
C GLN A 234 -0.48 -24.11 21.58
N SER A 235 0.16 -24.63 20.53
CA SER A 235 0.27 -26.08 20.28
C SER A 235 0.97 -26.80 21.43
N VAL A 236 2.10 -26.27 21.93
CA VAL A 236 2.84 -26.87 23.06
C VAL A 236 2.02 -26.81 24.36
N LEU A 237 1.21 -25.76 24.57
CA LEU A 237 0.30 -25.66 25.71
C LEU A 237 -0.89 -26.64 25.59
N GLU A 238 -1.39 -26.88 24.39
CA GLU A 238 -2.44 -27.87 24.11
C GLU A 238 -1.92 -29.30 24.31
N ASP A 239 -0.72 -29.62 23.80
CA ASP A 239 -0.05 -30.91 24.06
C ASP A 239 0.21 -31.13 25.56
N PHE A 240 0.66 -30.10 26.28
CA PHE A 240 0.87 -30.19 27.73
C PHE A 240 -0.44 -30.38 28.49
N GLN A 241 -1.51 -29.69 28.11
CA GLN A 241 -2.85 -29.88 28.68
C GLN A 241 -3.37 -31.29 28.41
N ASN A 242 -3.31 -31.77 27.18
CA ASN A 242 -3.71 -33.13 26.80
C ASN A 242 -2.91 -34.21 27.55
N ALA A 243 -1.60 -34.03 27.70
CA ALA A 243 -0.75 -34.92 28.48
C ALA A 243 -1.12 -34.91 29.98
N LYS A 244 -1.41 -33.74 30.57
CA LYS A 244 -1.82 -33.63 31.98
C LYS A 244 -3.23 -34.16 32.22
N ASP A 245 -4.17 -33.95 31.30
CA ASP A 245 -5.50 -34.57 31.35
C ASP A 245 -5.41 -36.09 31.25
N HIS A 246 -4.50 -36.63 30.43
CA HIS A 246 -4.25 -38.07 30.37
C HIS A 246 -3.66 -38.60 31.70
N GLU A 247 -2.63 -37.93 32.24
CA GLU A 247 -2.01 -38.27 33.54
C GLU A 247 -3.04 -38.25 34.68
N LEU A 248 -3.88 -37.21 34.76
CA LEU A 248 -4.94 -37.10 35.75
C LEU A 248 -6.02 -38.18 35.57
N ARG A 249 -6.48 -38.43 34.34
CA ARG A 249 -7.45 -39.50 34.05
C ARG A 249 -6.90 -40.88 34.38
N GLN A 250 -5.61 -41.14 34.20
CA GLN A 250 -4.99 -42.40 34.61
C GLN A 250 -4.84 -42.48 36.13
N ALA A 251 -4.38 -41.42 36.79
CA ALA A 251 -4.26 -41.39 38.25
C ALA A 251 -5.62 -41.57 38.95
N VAL A 252 -6.71 -41.05 38.39
CA VAL A 252 -8.09 -41.30 38.86
C VAL A 252 -8.45 -42.78 38.69
N LYS A 253 -8.28 -43.37 37.50
CA LYS A 253 -8.53 -44.81 37.28
C LYS A 253 -7.75 -45.71 38.23
N ASP A 254 -6.48 -45.39 38.48
CA ASP A 254 -5.62 -46.16 39.39
C ASP A 254 -6.10 -46.06 40.85
N ARG A 255 -6.63 -44.90 41.26
CA ARG A 255 -7.28 -44.71 42.56
C ARG A 255 -8.62 -45.45 42.64
N ASP A 256 -9.44 -45.40 41.60
CA ASP A 256 -10.73 -46.11 41.56
C ASP A 256 -10.54 -47.64 41.55
N ALA A 257 -9.52 -48.14 40.86
CA ALA A 257 -9.10 -49.54 40.92
C ALA A 257 -8.67 -49.95 42.35
N GLN A 258 -7.92 -49.09 43.04
CA GLN A 258 -7.54 -49.33 44.44
C GLN A 258 -8.75 -49.25 45.39
N LEU A 259 -9.66 -48.29 45.21
CA LEU A 259 -10.88 -48.17 46.00
C LEU A 259 -11.80 -49.38 45.81
N THR A 260 -11.97 -49.86 44.58
CA THR A 260 -12.77 -51.07 44.29
C THR A 260 -12.11 -52.33 44.86
N GLN A 261 -10.78 -52.50 44.73
CA GLN A 261 -10.05 -53.62 45.35
C GLN A 261 -10.13 -53.61 46.89
N VAL A 262 -9.98 -52.43 47.52
CA VAL A 262 -10.14 -52.28 48.97
C VAL A 262 -11.59 -52.54 49.40
N THR A 263 -12.58 -52.12 48.60
CA THR A 263 -14.00 -52.38 48.88
C THR A 263 -14.35 -53.87 48.76
N GLN A 264 -13.82 -54.56 47.74
CA GLN A 264 -13.98 -56.01 47.55
C GLN A 264 -13.36 -56.79 48.70
N SER A 265 -12.10 -56.53 49.02
CA SER A 265 -11.42 -57.22 50.15
C SER A 265 -12.07 -56.89 51.50
N LEU A 266 -12.56 -55.67 51.71
CA LEU A 266 -13.36 -55.31 52.90
C LEU A 266 -14.71 -56.07 52.95
N ALA A 267 -15.37 -56.30 51.80
CA ALA A 267 -16.57 -57.12 51.73
C ALA A 267 -16.26 -58.60 52.02
N GLU A 268 -15.16 -59.13 51.50
CA GLU A 268 -14.67 -60.48 51.85
C GLU A 268 -14.37 -60.61 53.34
N TYR A 269 -13.62 -59.67 53.94
CA TYR A 269 -13.31 -59.72 55.38
C TYR A 269 -14.59 -59.64 56.24
N LYS A 270 -15.58 -58.82 55.86
CA LYS A 270 -16.90 -58.81 56.51
C LYS A 270 -17.64 -60.13 56.37
N HIS A 271 -17.64 -60.74 55.19
CA HIS A 271 -18.28 -62.04 54.98
C HIS A 271 -17.60 -63.17 55.76
N ARG A 272 -16.26 -63.19 55.79
CA ARG A 272 -15.47 -64.12 56.61
C ARG A 272 -15.74 -63.92 58.11
N ALA A 273 -15.81 -62.68 58.59
CA ALA A 273 -16.16 -62.35 59.97
C ALA A 273 -17.56 -62.85 60.34
N HIS A 274 -18.59 -62.49 59.55
CA HIS A 274 -19.97 -62.96 59.76
C HIS A 274 -20.09 -64.49 59.72
N THR A 275 -19.29 -65.16 58.88
CA THR A 275 -19.27 -66.64 58.81
C THR A 275 -18.63 -67.24 60.06
N ALA A 276 -17.56 -66.63 60.59
CA ALA A 276 -16.93 -67.04 61.85
C ALA A 276 -17.83 -66.74 63.07
N GLU A 277 -18.59 -65.65 63.05
CA GLU A 277 -19.59 -65.29 64.06
C GLU A 277 -20.73 -66.33 64.08
N LEU A 278 -21.30 -66.68 62.93
CA LEU A 278 -22.29 -67.77 62.81
C LEU A 278 -21.73 -69.11 63.32
N GLN A 279 -20.50 -69.47 62.96
CA GLN A 279 -19.85 -70.68 63.46
C GLN A 279 -19.59 -70.63 64.97
N LEU A 280 -19.35 -69.46 65.55
CA LEU A 280 -19.20 -69.28 66.99
C LEU A 280 -20.55 -69.43 67.71
N GLU A 281 -21.64 -68.91 67.15
CA GLU A 281 -23.01 -69.11 67.66
C GLU A 281 -23.45 -70.58 67.55
N GLU A 282 -23.18 -71.24 66.43
CA GLU A 282 -23.44 -72.67 66.25
C GLU A 282 -22.63 -73.51 67.26
N ASN A 283 -21.33 -73.26 67.42
CA ASN A 283 -20.52 -73.96 68.42
C ASN A 283 -20.96 -73.64 69.86
N SER A 284 -21.44 -72.43 70.14
CA SER A 284 -22.00 -72.05 71.44
C SER A 284 -23.29 -72.82 71.76
N THR A 285 -24.22 -72.91 70.81
CA THR A 285 -25.47 -73.68 70.98
C THR A 285 -25.23 -75.19 71.02
N ASN A 286 -24.28 -75.71 70.25
CA ASN A 286 -23.84 -77.10 70.36
C ASN A 286 -23.17 -77.38 71.71
N SER A 287 -22.38 -76.43 72.25
CA SER A 287 -21.74 -76.52 73.57
C SER A 287 -22.75 -76.49 74.73
N SER A 288 -23.78 -75.64 74.67
CA SER A 288 -24.86 -75.66 75.66
C SER A 288 -25.65 -76.98 75.59
N ARG A 289 -25.92 -77.47 74.37
CA ARG A 289 -26.58 -78.78 74.15
C ARG A 289 -25.77 -79.95 74.67
N THR A 290 -24.44 -79.99 74.49
CA THR A 290 -23.60 -81.05 75.08
C THR A 290 -23.52 -80.92 76.59
N ALA A 291 -23.48 -79.69 77.15
CA ALA A 291 -23.52 -79.48 78.60
C ALA A 291 -24.84 -79.94 79.23
N ASP A 292 -25.98 -79.81 78.55
CA ASP A 292 -27.28 -80.32 79.01
C ASP A 292 -27.40 -81.84 78.86
N LEU A 293 -26.93 -82.41 77.75
CA LEU A 293 -26.81 -83.87 77.60
C LEU A 293 -25.86 -84.48 78.65
N GLU A 294 -24.78 -83.77 79.02
CA GLU A 294 -23.91 -84.18 80.13
C GLU A 294 -24.63 -84.18 81.48
N LYS A 295 -25.50 -83.21 81.77
CA LYS A 295 -26.34 -83.22 82.99
C LYS A 295 -27.29 -84.41 82.96
N GLU A 296 -28.01 -84.61 81.86
CA GLU A 296 -28.94 -85.73 81.68
C GLU A 296 -28.24 -87.08 81.84
N VAL A 297 -27.03 -87.23 81.30
CA VAL A 297 -26.19 -88.44 81.46
C VAL A 297 -25.70 -88.60 82.91
N LYS A 298 -25.35 -87.52 83.62
CA LYS A 298 -24.96 -87.57 85.04
C LYS A 298 -26.15 -87.95 85.93
N GLU A 299 -27.33 -87.40 85.67
CA GLU A 299 -28.58 -87.73 86.36
C GLU A 299 -29.02 -89.17 86.08
N LYS A 300 -28.98 -89.62 84.82
CA LYS A 300 -29.25 -91.03 84.45
C LYS A 300 -28.24 -91.98 85.06
N ASN A 301 -26.96 -91.64 85.14
CA ASN A 301 -25.96 -92.44 85.87
C ASN A 301 -26.23 -92.48 87.38
N LEU A 302 -26.67 -91.38 87.99
CA LEU A 302 -27.05 -91.33 89.40
C LEU A 302 -28.33 -92.14 89.68
N LEU A 303 -29.31 -92.13 88.75
CA LEU A 303 -30.49 -92.99 88.80
C LEU A 303 -30.12 -94.48 88.63
N ILE A 304 -29.22 -94.81 87.70
CA ILE A 304 -28.65 -96.16 87.57
C ILE A 304 -27.91 -96.57 88.85
N GLY A 305 -27.21 -95.64 89.51
CA GLY A 305 -26.58 -95.85 90.82
C GLY A 305 -27.61 -96.18 91.91
N LYS A 306 -28.69 -95.41 92.00
CA LYS A 306 -29.83 -95.68 92.92
C LYS A 306 -30.46 -97.04 92.64
N LEU A 307 -30.88 -97.30 91.40
CA LEU A 307 -31.50 -98.57 90.99
C LEU A 307 -30.59 -99.78 91.20
N ARG A 308 -29.26 -99.63 91.03
CA ARG A 308 -28.28 -100.67 91.38
C ARG A 308 -28.21 -100.90 92.89
N HIS A 309 -28.22 -99.84 93.71
CA HIS A 309 -28.22 -99.98 95.17
C HIS A 309 -29.53 -100.57 95.69
N GLU A 310 -30.67 -100.12 95.17
CA GLU A 310 -32.00 -100.70 95.42
C GLU A 310 -32.07 -102.18 95.01
N ALA A 311 -31.51 -102.56 93.86
CA ALA A 311 -31.42 -103.96 93.45
C ALA A 311 -30.50 -104.80 94.37
N VAL A 312 -29.43 -104.22 94.90
CA VAL A 312 -28.58 -104.87 95.92
C VAL A 312 -29.35 -105.03 97.24
N ILE A 313 -30.06 -104.01 97.71
CA ILE A 313 -30.93 -104.08 98.90
C ILE A 313 -32.04 -105.11 98.72
N LEU A 314 -32.67 -105.18 97.54
CA LEU A 314 -33.68 -106.20 97.22
C LEU A 314 -33.08 -107.61 97.21
N ASN A 315 -31.85 -107.77 96.74
CA ASN A 315 -31.13 -109.05 96.78
C ASN A 315 -30.72 -109.41 98.22
N GLU A 316 -30.39 -108.44 99.07
CA GLU A 316 -30.14 -108.65 100.50
C GLU A 316 -31.43 -109.00 101.25
N HIS A 317 -32.55 -108.32 100.98
CA HIS A 317 -33.89 -108.67 101.47
C HIS A 317 -34.31 -110.08 101.04
N LEU A 318 -34.06 -110.46 99.78
CA LEU A 318 -34.29 -111.81 99.27
C LEU A 318 -33.42 -112.83 100.01
N THR A 319 -32.13 -112.52 100.18
CA THR A 319 -31.17 -113.39 100.89
C THR A 319 -31.54 -113.57 102.37
N GLU A 320 -32.02 -112.51 103.03
CA GLU A 320 -32.48 -112.56 104.42
C GLU A 320 -33.85 -113.26 104.57
N ALA A 321 -34.76 -113.10 103.60
CA ALA A 321 -35.99 -113.90 103.55
C ALA A 321 -35.70 -115.39 103.37
N LEU A 322 -34.76 -115.75 102.48
CA LEU A 322 -34.27 -117.12 102.30
C LEU A 322 -33.53 -117.64 103.55
N ARG A 323 -32.76 -116.79 104.25
CA ARG A 323 -32.09 -117.12 105.51
C ARG A 323 -33.10 -117.40 106.63
N ARG A 324 -34.16 -116.60 106.73
CA ARG A 324 -35.28 -116.81 107.67
C ARG A 324 -36.04 -118.10 107.36
N LEU A 325 -36.39 -118.34 106.10
CA LEU A 325 -37.05 -119.57 105.67
C LEU A 325 -36.23 -120.82 106.06
N ARG A 326 -34.92 -120.79 105.79
CA ARG A 326 -33.99 -121.90 106.09
C ARG A 326 -33.77 -122.14 107.58
N LYS A 327 -34.12 -121.20 108.47
CA LYS A 327 -34.02 -121.34 109.93
C LYS A 327 -35.24 -122.00 110.59
N ASN A 328 -36.38 -122.07 109.90
CA ASN A 328 -37.62 -122.64 110.42
C ASN A 328 -37.87 -124.11 110.00
N GLN A 329 -36.90 -124.78 109.36
CA GLN A 329 -37.12 -126.08 108.70
C GLN A 329 -36.33 -127.26 109.32
N THR A 330 -35.78 -127.11 110.54
CA THR A 330 -34.86 -128.11 111.13
C THR A 330 -35.47 -129.07 112.15
N ASP A 331 -36.66 -128.79 112.68
CA ASP A 331 -37.30 -129.64 113.71
C ASP A 331 -38.22 -130.70 113.08
N ASN A 332 -37.65 -131.85 112.72
CA ASN A 332 -38.40 -133.10 112.54
C ASN A 332 -38.88 -133.66 113.90
N ASN A 333 -39.64 -132.85 114.64
CA ASN A 333 -40.20 -133.20 115.95
C ASN A 333 -41.42 -134.13 115.76
N VAL A 334 -41.15 -135.41 115.47
CA VAL A 334 -42.16 -136.47 115.52
C VAL A 334 -42.70 -136.53 116.95
N ASP A 335 -43.98 -136.23 117.16
CA ASP A 335 -44.54 -136.07 118.50
C ASP A 335 -44.34 -137.35 119.33
N ARG A 336 -43.53 -137.21 120.39
CA ARG A 336 -43.17 -138.30 121.30
C ARG A 336 -44.42 -138.89 121.96
N ARG A 337 -45.48 -138.11 122.17
CA ARG A 337 -46.77 -138.60 122.69
C ARG A 337 -47.51 -139.46 121.67
N LEU A 338 -47.55 -139.05 120.41
CA LEU A 338 -48.17 -139.81 119.31
C LEU A 338 -47.52 -141.19 119.16
N VAL A 339 -46.19 -141.24 119.06
CA VAL A 339 -45.43 -142.51 118.93
C VAL A 339 -45.63 -143.41 120.16
N THR A 340 -45.56 -142.86 121.38
CA THR A 340 -45.78 -143.63 122.61
C THR A 340 -47.22 -144.19 122.69
N ASN A 341 -48.23 -143.45 122.25
CA ASN A 341 -49.63 -143.89 122.32
C ASN A 341 -49.95 -145.02 121.31
N VAL A 342 -49.42 -144.92 120.08
CA VAL A 342 -49.56 -146.02 119.09
C VAL A 342 -48.79 -147.27 119.54
N LEU A 343 -47.61 -147.11 120.13
CA LEU A 343 -46.81 -148.22 120.64
C LEU A 343 -47.43 -148.90 121.89
N LEU A 344 -48.07 -148.12 122.78
CA LEU A 344 -48.88 -148.66 123.87
C LEU A 344 -50.10 -149.44 123.35
N SER A 345 -50.84 -148.87 122.39
CA SER A 345 -52.00 -149.50 121.76
C SER A 345 -51.61 -150.84 121.10
N PHE A 346 -50.47 -150.88 120.41
CA PHE A 346 -49.88 -152.10 119.85
C PHE A 346 -49.52 -153.15 120.92
N LEU A 347 -49.12 -152.76 122.13
CA LEU A 347 -48.84 -153.72 123.22
C LEU A 347 -50.12 -154.26 123.87
N THR A 348 -51.18 -153.44 124.00
CA THR A 348 -52.43 -153.85 124.66
C THR A 348 -53.39 -154.64 123.77
N THR A 349 -53.28 -154.55 122.45
CA THR A 349 -54.18 -155.27 121.52
C THR A 349 -53.87 -156.78 121.47
N PRO A 350 -54.86 -157.67 121.70
CA PRO A 350 -54.65 -159.11 121.76
C PRO A 350 -54.19 -159.73 120.43
N ARG A 351 -53.57 -160.90 120.52
CA ARG A 351 -52.69 -161.52 119.50
C ARG A 351 -53.37 -162.03 118.22
N ALA A 352 -54.64 -161.68 117.99
CA ALA A 352 -55.47 -162.17 116.88
C ALA A 352 -56.29 -161.07 116.16
N ASP A 353 -56.12 -159.78 116.52
CA ASP A 353 -56.81 -158.65 115.87
C ASP A 353 -56.03 -158.13 114.65
N SER A 354 -56.70 -157.92 113.51
CA SER A 354 -56.09 -157.39 112.27
C SER A 354 -55.60 -155.95 112.43
N LYS A 355 -56.21 -155.15 113.31
CA LYS A 355 -55.81 -153.76 113.60
C LYS A 355 -54.36 -153.62 114.07
N ARG A 356 -53.78 -154.71 114.57
CA ARG A 356 -52.36 -154.80 114.95
C ARG A 356 -51.42 -154.51 113.76
N PHE A 357 -51.79 -154.93 112.55
CA PHE A 357 -51.01 -154.67 111.34
C PHE A 357 -51.16 -153.22 110.84
N GLU A 358 -52.36 -152.64 110.95
CA GLU A 358 -52.60 -151.24 110.58
C GLU A 358 -51.80 -150.28 111.47
N MET A 359 -51.76 -150.53 112.78
CA MET A 359 -50.93 -149.76 113.72
C MET A 359 -49.42 -149.92 113.45
N LEU A 360 -48.96 -151.09 113.01
CA LEU A 360 -47.56 -151.30 112.58
C LEU A 360 -47.23 -150.56 111.28
N SER A 361 -48.16 -150.55 110.32
CA SER A 361 -48.00 -149.80 109.06
C SER A 361 -47.93 -148.30 109.32
N LEU A 362 -48.80 -147.77 110.18
CA LEU A 362 -48.76 -146.37 110.63
C LEU A 362 -47.44 -146.03 111.34
N LEU A 363 -46.94 -146.90 112.22
CA LEU A 363 -45.62 -146.70 112.84
C LEU A 363 -44.49 -146.66 111.80
N ALA A 364 -44.51 -147.55 110.80
CA ALA A 364 -43.52 -147.57 109.72
C ALA A 364 -43.54 -146.28 108.89
N THR A 365 -44.71 -145.72 108.59
CA THR A 365 -44.83 -144.42 107.89
C THR A 365 -44.41 -143.24 108.77
N ILE A 366 -44.79 -143.22 110.06
CA ILE A 366 -44.49 -142.11 110.98
C ILE A 366 -42.99 -142.04 111.35
N LEU A 367 -42.32 -143.19 111.48
CA LEU A 367 -40.86 -143.25 111.72
C LEU A 367 -40.02 -143.33 110.44
N SER A 368 -40.63 -143.32 109.25
CA SER A 368 -39.94 -143.48 107.96
C SER A 368 -39.03 -144.72 107.88
N TRP A 369 -39.53 -145.88 108.35
CA TRP A 369 -38.77 -147.14 108.34
C TRP A 369 -38.34 -147.56 106.94
N ASN A 370 -37.08 -147.96 106.81
CA ASN A 370 -36.53 -148.48 105.56
C ASN A 370 -37.02 -149.93 105.31
N ASP A 371 -37.06 -150.41 104.06
CA ASP A 371 -37.70 -151.70 103.73
C ASP A 371 -37.10 -152.90 104.49
N GLY A 372 -35.80 -152.88 104.80
CA GLY A 372 -35.15 -153.91 105.63
C GLY A 372 -35.54 -153.89 107.12
N GLU A 373 -36.15 -152.81 107.61
CA GLU A 373 -36.77 -152.72 108.93
C GLU A 373 -38.23 -153.17 108.88
N ARG A 374 -38.93 -152.84 107.78
CA ARG A 374 -40.31 -153.27 107.49
C ARG A 374 -40.40 -154.79 107.31
N GLU A 375 -39.40 -155.43 106.71
CA GLU A 375 -39.27 -156.89 106.66
C GLU A 375 -39.10 -157.50 108.06
N LYS A 376 -38.21 -156.95 108.91
CA LYS A 376 -38.02 -157.40 110.31
C LYS A 376 -39.26 -157.21 111.19
N ALA A 377 -40.08 -156.21 110.90
CA ALA A 377 -41.37 -155.99 111.55
C ALA A 377 -42.49 -156.92 111.04
N GLY A 378 -42.22 -157.78 110.04
CA GLY A 378 -43.19 -158.69 109.43
C GLY A 378 -44.18 -158.02 108.47
N LEU A 379 -43.86 -156.83 107.96
CA LEU A 379 -44.74 -156.02 107.12
C LEU A 379 -44.58 -156.30 105.60
N GLN A 380 -43.49 -156.95 105.19
CA GLN A 380 -43.15 -157.29 103.80
C GLN A 380 -42.43 -158.64 103.69
N ARG A 381 -42.32 -159.16 102.47
CA ARG A 381 -41.50 -160.32 102.06
C ARG A 381 -40.53 -159.90 100.94
N ALA A 382 -39.30 -160.42 100.96
CA ALA A 382 -38.17 -160.02 100.11
C ALA A 382 -38.40 -159.95 98.57
N GLY A 383 -37.71 -159.00 97.90
CA GLY A 383 -37.48 -159.05 96.44
C GLY A 383 -37.03 -157.76 95.69
N GLY A 384 -35.74 -157.38 95.76
CA GLY A 384 -34.92 -156.76 94.66
C GLY A 384 -35.33 -155.44 93.93
N PRO A 385 -34.54 -154.34 94.04
CA PRO A 385 -34.77 -153.04 93.34
C PRO A 385 -33.56 -152.51 92.49
N SER A 386 -33.55 -151.19 92.14
CA SER A 386 -32.40 -150.33 91.71
C SER A 386 -31.89 -150.40 90.24
N ALA A 387 -31.03 -149.53 89.67
CA ALA A 387 -30.58 -148.11 89.88
C ALA A 387 -29.50 -147.74 88.77
N SER A 388 -28.96 -146.53 88.54
CA SER A 388 -29.44 -145.11 88.59
C SER A 388 -28.34 -144.12 88.09
N THR A 389 -28.70 -143.02 87.39
CA THR A 389 -28.01 -141.68 87.35
C THR A 389 -26.55 -141.54 86.80
N SER A 390 -26.25 -140.49 85.98
CA SER A 390 -25.09 -139.53 86.12
C SER A 390 -24.59 -138.80 84.84
N TRP A 391 -23.84 -137.69 85.05
CA TRP A 391 -22.73 -137.06 84.26
C TRP A 391 -22.96 -136.19 82.98
N SER A 392 -21.96 -135.41 82.47
CA SER A 392 -21.41 -134.12 82.98
C SER A 392 -20.40 -133.36 82.03
N ARG A 393 -20.29 -132.02 82.17
CA ARG A 393 -19.15 -131.05 81.88
C ARG A 393 -18.86 -130.43 80.46
N THR A 394 -18.57 -129.12 80.49
CA THR A 394 -17.56 -128.28 79.73
C THR A 394 -17.51 -128.12 78.19
N SER A 395 -17.81 -126.88 77.71
CA SER A 395 -17.01 -125.89 76.90
C SER A 395 -15.92 -126.32 75.87
N VAL A 396 -15.58 -125.60 74.77
CA VAL A 396 -15.56 -124.12 74.53
C VAL A 396 -15.47 -123.71 73.03
N SER A 397 -15.99 -122.51 72.66
CA SER A 397 -15.74 -121.68 71.42
C SER A 397 -16.03 -122.28 70.02
N GLY A 398 -16.34 -121.51 68.95
CA GLY A 398 -16.34 -120.05 68.72
C GLY A 398 -17.44 -119.57 67.74
N PRO A 399 -17.54 -118.26 67.39
CA PRO A 399 -18.86 -117.59 67.53
C PRO A 399 -19.44 -116.78 66.34
N SER A 400 -20.77 -116.61 66.39
CA SER A 400 -21.62 -115.48 65.92
C SER A 400 -21.59 -115.00 64.45
N GLY A 401 -22.68 -114.50 63.83
CA GLY A 401 -24.05 -114.19 64.30
C GLY A 401 -24.44 -112.74 63.89
N LYS A 402 -25.30 -112.50 62.89
CA LYS A 402 -26.79 -112.43 62.94
C LYS A 402 -27.34 -111.57 64.10
N GLY A 403 -28.24 -110.59 63.92
CA GLY A 403 -28.83 -110.00 62.70
C GLY A 403 -30.35 -109.70 62.81
N LYS A 404 -30.86 -108.79 61.97
CA LYS A 404 -32.27 -108.26 61.86
C LYS A 404 -32.73 -107.33 63.01
N GLY A 405 -33.57 -106.32 62.78
CA GLY A 405 -34.05 -105.74 61.50
C GLY A 405 -35.45 -105.09 61.56
N ALA A 406 -35.96 -104.68 60.38
CA ALA A 406 -37.33 -104.22 60.02
C ALA A 406 -37.59 -102.69 59.93
N ALA A 407 -38.12 -102.28 58.75
CA ALA A 407 -38.70 -100.98 58.34
C ALA A 407 -37.77 -99.73 58.43
N GLU A 408 -37.97 -98.65 57.66
CA GLU A 408 -39.05 -98.30 56.70
C GLU A 408 -38.48 -97.66 55.39
N LEU A 409 -39.37 -97.23 54.50
CA LEU A 409 -39.16 -96.62 53.18
C LEU A 409 -38.31 -95.32 53.21
N ASP A 410 -37.46 -95.09 52.19
CA ASP A 410 -37.41 -93.89 51.31
C ASP A 410 -36.19 -93.92 50.35
N THR A 411 -36.12 -92.96 49.41
CA THR A 411 -34.98 -92.50 48.58
C THR A 411 -34.52 -93.34 47.38
N SER A 412 -34.84 -92.88 46.14
CA SER A 412 -33.91 -92.74 45.00
C SER A 412 -34.60 -92.24 43.70
N ASP A 413 -34.97 -90.95 43.59
CA ASP A 413 -35.55 -90.41 42.33
C ASP A 413 -35.29 -88.89 42.08
N GLU A 414 -34.12 -88.38 42.50
CA GLU A 414 -33.76 -86.95 42.27
C GLU A 414 -32.46 -86.75 41.45
N THR A 415 -31.63 -87.79 41.30
CA THR A 415 -30.27 -87.66 40.72
C THR A 415 -30.22 -87.53 39.20
N GLU A 416 -31.30 -87.82 38.47
CA GLU A 416 -31.34 -87.69 37.00
C GLU A 416 -31.69 -86.26 36.53
N SER A 417 -32.26 -85.42 37.40
CA SER A 417 -32.71 -84.08 37.02
C SER A 417 -31.56 -83.08 36.79
N PHE A 418 -30.44 -83.24 37.52
CA PHE A 418 -29.30 -82.34 37.41
C PHE A 418 -28.46 -82.60 36.15
N SER A 419 -28.24 -83.87 35.80
CA SER A 419 -27.46 -84.26 34.62
C SER A 419 -28.16 -83.87 33.32
N GLN A 420 -29.48 -84.06 33.20
CA GLN A 420 -30.23 -83.59 32.03
C GLN A 420 -30.13 -82.07 31.84
N ARG A 421 -30.30 -81.27 32.91
CA ARG A 421 -30.19 -79.80 32.83
C ARG A 421 -28.77 -79.32 32.52
N TRP A 422 -27.74 -80.03 32.97
CA TRP A 422 -26.35 -79.69 32.64
C TRP A 422 -26.00 -80.04 31.19
N VAL A 423 -26.56 -81.13 30.64
CA VAL A 423 -26.49 -81.46 29.21
C VAL A 423 -27.26 -80.45 28.37
N GLU A 424 -28.46 -80.04 28.79
CA GLU A 424 -29.26 -79.01 28.09
C GLU A 424 -28.57 -77.64 28.08
N PHE A 425 -27.89 -77.27 29.18
CA PHE A 425 -27.06 -76.07 29.25
C PHE A 425 -25.89 -76.13 28.24
N LEU A 426 -25.11 -77.21 28.25
CA LEU A 426 -23.99 -77.39 27.31
C LEU A 426 -24.45 -77.35 25.85
N LEU A 427 -25.56 -78.00 25.51
CA LEU A 427 -26.09 -78.03 24.14
C LEU A 427 -26.59 -76.66 23.66
N ARG A 428 -27.00 -75.79 24.60
CA ARG A 428 -27.52 -74.44 24.35
C ARG A 428 -26.40 -73.40 24.26
N GLU A 429 -25.35 -73.55 25.07
CA GLU A 429 -24.15 -72.71 24.98
C GLU A 429 -23.34 -73.06 23.71
N SER A 430 -23.17 -74.36 23.40
CA SER A 430 -22.44 -74.82 22.20
C SER A 430 -23.16 -74.59 20.86
N SER A 431 -24.34 -73.94 20.85
CA SER A 431 -25.12 -73.66 19.65
C SER A 431 -25.38 -72.15 19.43
N THR A 432 -24.81 -71.27 20.25
CA THR A 432 -25.08 -69.81 20.22
C THR A 432 -23.84 -68.96 19.89
N GLU A 433 -22.96 -69.43 18.99
CA GLU A 433 -21.99 -68.55 18.30
C GLU A 433 -22.06 -68.72 16.76
N GLY A 434 -22.83 -67.85 16.11
CA GLY A 434 -22.78 -67.67 14.66
C GLY A 434 -24.02 -67.06 14.02
N ILE A 435 -23.81 -65.99 13.21
CA ILE A 435 -24.73 -65.46 12.17
C ILE A 435 -25.94 -64.67 12.78
N SER A 436 -26.39 -63.49 12.31
CA SER A 436 -26.08 -62.66 11.12
C SER A 436 -26.33 -61.14 11.32
N ASN A 437 -25.51 -60.33 10.64
CA ASN A 437 -25.80 -59.16 9.76
C ASN A 437 -27.12 -58.35 9.88
N SER A 438 -27.05 -57.03 9.60
CA SER A 438 -27.44 -56.47 8.27
C SER A 438 -27.32 -54.93 8.12
N ALA A 439 -26.88 -54.50 6.91
CA ALA A 439 -27.21 -53.25 6.18
C ALA A 439 -26.80 -51.86 6.77
N ASP A 440 -26.50 -50.81 5.99
CA ASP A 440 -26.45 -50.65 4.52
C ASP A 440 -25.38 -49.60 4.07
N GLY A 441 -25.09 -49.49 2.76
CA GLY A 441 -24.10 -48.54 2.18
C GLY A 441 -24.72 -47.28 1.51
N PRO A 442 -24.12 -46.68 0.44
CA PRO A 442 -22.80 -46.94 -0.18
C PRO A 442 -22.03 -45.68 -0.70
N SER A 443 -20.83 -45.91 -1.30
CA SER A 443 -20.10 -45.03 -2.27
C SER A 443 -19.54 -43.67 -1.77
N SER A 444 -18.42 -43.12 -2.27
CA SER A 444 -17.24 -43.62 -3.03
C SER A 444 -16.06 -42.62 -2.76
N SER A 445 -14.83 -42.70 -3.29
CA SER A 445 -14.21 -43.46 -4.39
C SER A 445 -12.71 -43.74 -4.14
N SER A 446 -11.98 -44.17 -5.19
CA SER A 446 -10.53 -44.48 -5.21
C SER A 446 -9.79 -43.54 -6.21
N PRO A 447 -8.46 -43.68 -6.47
CA PRO A 447 -7.38 -44.47 -5.84
C PRO A 447 -6.16 -43.55 -5.47
N THR A 448 -4.88 -43.92 -5.30
CA THR A 448 -4.03 -45.15 -5.22
C THR A 448 -3.13 -45.01 -3.93
N THR A 449 -1.89 -45.50 -3.67
CA THR A 449 -0.83 -46.25 -4.41
C THR A 449 0.15 -46.98 -3.45
N SER A 450 0.79 -48.04 -3.94
CA SER A 450 2.14 -48.56 -3.60
C SER A 450 2.64 -48.73 -2.15
N LEU A 451 2.82 -50.01 -1.78
CA LEU A 451 4.04 -50.62 -1.22
C LEU A 451 4.62 -50.17 0.15
N ALA A 452 4.87 -51.18 0.98
CA ALA A 452 5.75 -51.15 2.16
C ALA A 452 7.00 -52.05 1.90
N PRO A 453 7.87 -52.37 2.88
CA PRO A 453 8.28 -51.67 4.11
C PRO A 453 9.83 -51.51 4.22
N SER A 454 10.34 -50.85 5.26
CA SER A 454 11.67 -51.15 5.84
C SER A 454 11.84 -50.61 7.27
N ARG A 455 12.76 -51.21 8.04
CA ARG A 455 13.01 -50.91 9.47
C ARG A 455 14.49 -50.61 9.71
N THR A 456 14.84 -49.49 10.36
CA THR A 456 16.17 -49.30 11.00
C THR A 456 16.12 -48.37 12.22
N ASN A 457 16.24 -48.98 13.39
CA ASN A 457 16.97 -48.57 14.61
C ASN A 457 17.56 -47.14 14.77
N LEU A 458 17.39 -46.61 16.01
CA LEU A 458 18.35 -45.83 16.84
C LEU A 458 18.82 -44.46 16.29
N SER A 459 18.85 -43.35 17.05
CA SER A 459 19.32 -43.19 18.43
C SER A 459 18.80 -41.90 19.11
N ILE A 460 18.96 -41.80 20.44
CA ILE A 460 18.83 -40.56 21.23
C ILE A 460 20.17 -39.79 21.20
N THR A 461 20.16 -38.43 21.25
CA THR A 461 20.77 -37.55 22.30
C THR A 461 21.07 -36.12 21.80
N SER A 462 20.96 -35.14 22.72
CA SER A 462 21.71 -33.86 22.83
C SER A 462 21.37 -32.63 21.94
N LEU A 463 21.64 -31.46 22.55
CA LEU A 463 21.38 -30.08 22.11
C LEU A 463 22.68 -29.37 21.66
N PRO A 464 22.61 -28.16 21.04
CA PRO A 464 23.71 -27.61 20.21
C PRO A 464 24.72 -26.72 20.94
N SER A 465 25.80 -26.34 20.25
CA SER A 465 26.74 -25.28 20.64
C SER A 465 27.60 -24.79 19.45
N SER A 466 28.15 -23.57 19.54
CA SER A 466 28.99 -22.87 18.53
C SER A 466 28.16 -22.24 17.38
N PRO A 467 28.62 -21.16 16.68
CA PRO A 467 30.01 -20.91 16.24
C PRO A 467 30.78 -19.74 16.89
N LEU A 468 32.10 -19.84 16.83
CA LEU A 468 33.09 -18.75 16.95
C LEU A 468 33.88 -18.68 15.63
N LEU A 469 33.86 -17.53 14.93
CA LEU A 469 34.82 -17.10 13.88
C LEU A 469 34.51 -15.63 13.55
N SER A 470 35.45 -14.76 13.16
CA SER A 470 36.92 -14.76 13.32
C SER A 470 37.45 -13.34 13.03
N THR A 471 38.61 -12.98 13.56
CA THR A 471 39.14 -11.60 13.53
C THR A 471 40.20 -11.33 12.46
N THR A 472 40.37 -10.04 12.14
CA THR A 472 41.59 -9.34 11.70
C THR A 472 42.31 -9.71 10.40
N SER A 473 42.37 -8.73 9.48
CA SER A 473 43.64 -8.31 8.87
C SER A 473 43.66 -6.78 8.62
N SER A 474 44.87 -6.21 8.56
CA SER A 474 45.19 -4.76 8.58
C SER A 474 45.79 -4.34 7.21
N PRO A 475 46.29 -3.10 6.93
CA PRO A 475 46.41 -1.92 7.80
C PRO A 475 46.10 -0.52 7.20
N GLY A 476 45.71 0.40 8.10
CA GLY A 476 46.26 1.76 8.32
C GLY A 476 46.55 2.75 7.17
N GLN A 477 45.97 3.95 7.29
CA GLN A 477 46.72 5.22 7.37
C GLN A 477 45.84 6.33 7.98
N ALA A 478 46.47 7.36 8.56
CA ALA A 478 45.82 8.60 9.02
C ALA A 478 46.38 9.79 8.22
N PRO A 479 45.60 10.88 8.09
CA PRO A 479 46.04 12.09 8.81
C PRO A 479 44.90 12.91 9.46
N ARG A 480 45.30 13.97 10.16
CA ARG A 480 44.48 14.97 10.88
C ARG A 480 43.57 15.79 9.96
N MET A 481 42.47 16.35 10.48
CA MET A 481 42.35 17.81 10.76
C MET A 481 40.98 18.23 11.39
N LEU A 482 41.05 19.00 12.48
CA LEU A 482 40.25 20.18 12.91
C LEU A 482 38.71 20.33 12.70
N ARG A 483 38.08 20.91 13.74
CA ARG A 483 36.87 21.81 13.75
C ARG A 483 35.49 21.16 13.48
N LEU A 484 34.35 21.69 13.97
CA LEU A 484 34.05 22.62 15.11
C LEU A 484 32.59 22.32 15.61
N ALA A 485 32.16 22.95 16.70
CA ALA A 485 30.90 22.66 17.41
C ALA A 485 29.59 23.12 16.73
N SER A 486 28.49 22.43 17.08
CA SER A 486 27.10 22.91 17.13
C SER A 486 26.38 22.07 18.19
N MET A 487 26.15 22.58 19.41
CA MET A 487 24.96 23.33 19.84
C MET A 487 23.66 22.52 19.80
N SER A 488 23.20 22.05 20.97
CA SER A 488 21.87 21.48 21.22
C SER A 488 21.53 21.57 22.71
N ALA A 489 20.23 21.67 23.03
CA ALA A 489 19.63 21.75 24.38
C ALA A 489 20.04 22.97 25.25
N ALA A 490 19.27 23.41 26.25
CA ALA A 490 17.81 23.36 26.49
C ALA A 490 17.45 24.34 27.65
N GLY A 491 16.21 24.82 27.71
CA GLY A 491 15.71 25.76 28.72
C GLY A 491 14.61 26.64 28.12
N SER A 492 13.31 26.54 28.46
CA SER A 492 12.60 26.08 29.66
C SER A 492 12.67 27.03 30.85
N ASN A 493 11.61 27.84 30.97
CA ASN A 493 11.06 28.52 32.16
C ASN A 493 11.97 29.44 32.99
N CYS A 494 11.59 30.73 33.05
CA CYS A 494 10.90 31.24 34.24
C CYS A 494 10.13 32.54 33.96
N LEU A 495 9.36 32.97 34.97
CA LEU A 495 8.51 34.16 35.06
C LEU A 495 9.20 35.48 34.67
#